data_AF-A0A5R1NSF5-F1
#
_entry.id   AF-A0A5R1NSF5-F1
#
_cell.length_a   1.000
_cell.length_b   1.000
_cell.length_c   1.000
_cell.angle_alpha   90.00
_cell.angle_beta   90.00
_cell.angle_gamma   90.00
#
_symmetry.space_group_name_H-M   'P 1'
#
loop_
_entity.id
_entity.type
_entity.pdbx_description
1 polymer ?
#
loop_
_entity_poly.entity_id
_entity_poly.type
_entity_poly.pdbx_seq_one_letter_code
_entity_poly.pdbx_strand_id
1 'polypeptide(L)'
;MNTDSDRSSWAEQLQTFGPDARLREGDAAAAHGRAALEAALGGAEGVEKALRGRPSLASEQKARGYQSPKRTFRLTEELDHQLATFVKAAQRPQSDVMRDALSEYFERHAG
;
A
#
# COMPACT_ATOMS: atom_id res chain seq x y z
N MET A 1 3.02 15.78 15.87
CA MET A 1 3.95 14.76 15.34
C MET A 1 4.73 14.27 16.55
N ASN A 2 4.39 13.11 17.11
CA ASN A 2 5.09 12.58 18.29
C ASN A 2 6.53 12.25 17.90
N THR A 3 7.48 12.90 18.55
CA THR A 3 8.91 12.73 18.29
C THR A 3 9.41 11.43 18.92
N ASP A 4 10.60 10.98 18.51
CA ASP A 4 11.24 9.80 19.08
C ASP A 4 11.53 9.99 20.58
N SER A 5 11.82 11.23 20.97
CA SER A 5 12.00 11.65 22.37
C SER A 5 10.70 11.51 23.19
N ASP A 6 9.55 11.85 22.60
CA ASP A 6 8.24 11.70 23.26
C ASP A 6 7.90 10.22 23.49
N ARG A 7 8.28 9.35 22.54
CA ARG A 7 8.08 7.90 22.64
C ARG A 7 8.99 7.26 23.67
N SER A 8 10.27 7.67 23.74
CA SER A 8 11.22 7.19 24.74
C SER A 8 10.79 7.60 26.16
N SER A 9 10.39 8.86 26.34
CA SER A 9 9.91 9.37 27.64
C SER A 9 8.66 8.63 28.14
N TRP A 10 7.70 8.34 27.25
CA TRP A 10 6.54 7.52 27.59
C TRP A 10 6.93 6.09 28.02
N ALA A 11 7.86 5.46 27.31
CA ALA A 11 8.32 4.11 27.63
C ALA A 11 9.02 4.04 29.00
N GLU A 12 9.83 5.06 29.33
CA GLU A 12 10.52 5.17 30.61
C GLU A 12 9.58 5.45 31.79
N GLN A 13 8.42 6.07 31.53
CA GLN A 13 7.39 6.35 32.54
C GLN A 13 6.49 5.14 32.83
N LEU A 14 6.60 4.05 32.06
CA LEU A 14 5.79 2.85 32.25
C LEU A 14 6.32 2.03 33.43
N GLN A 15 5.98 2.44 34.66
CA GLN A 15 6.51 1.81 35.88
C GLN A 15 5.80 0.50 36.26
N THR A 16 4.57 0.28 35.80
CA THR A 16 3.79 -0.91 36.16
C THR A 16 2.78 -1.21 35.07
N PHE A 17 2.66 -2.48 34.69
CA PHE A 17 1.59 -2.93 33.82
C PHE A 17 0.29 -3.13 34.63
N GLY A 18 -0.87 -2.93 34.01
CA GLY A 18 -2.16 -3.19 34.67
C GLY A 18 -2.27 -4.64 35.17
N PRO A 19 -3.16 -4.93 36.13
CA PRO A 19 -3.25 -6.25 36.78
C PRO A 19 -3.52 -7.41 35.81
N ASP A 20 -4.12 -7.13 34.65
CA ASP A 20 -4.43 -8.12 33.61
C ASP A 20 -3.40 -8.17 32.47
N ALA A 21 -2.29 -7.44 32.59
CA ALA A 21 -1.30 -7.38 31.54
C ALA A 21 -0.56 -8.73 31.40
N ARG A 22 -0.49 -9.21 30.16
CA ARG A 22 0.23 -10.44 29.82
C ARG A 22 1.42 -10.08 28.94
N LEU A 23 2.62 -10.27 29.49
CA LEU A 23 3.85 -10.21 28.74
C LEU A 23 3.93 -11.45 27.83
N ARG A 24 4.25 -11.22 26.56
CA ARG A 24 4.52 -12.27 25.58
C ARG A 24 5.87 -11.98 24.97
N GLU A 25 6.62 -13.02 24.65
CA GLU A 25 7.95 -12.92 24.07
C GLU A 25 8.07 -13.86 22.86
N GLY A 26 9.10 -13.61 22.04
CA GLY A 26 9.41 -14.42 20.86
C GLY A 26 8.25 -14.58 19.89
N ASP A 27 8.06 -15.79 19.37
CA ASP A 27 7.07 -16.10 18.34
C ASP A 27 5.63 -15.81 18.80
N ALA A 28 5.33 -15.97 20.08
CA ALA A 28 4.01 -15.68 20.64
C ALA A 28 3.71 -14.18 20.65
N ALA A 29 4.72 -13.34 20.90
CA ALA A 29 4.60 -11.89 20.76
C ALA A 29 4.43 -11.48 19.31
N ALA A 30 5.23 -12.06 18.40
CA ALA A 30 5.18 -11.78 16.97
C ALA A 30 3.82 -12.14 16.37
N ALA A 31 3.29 -13.32 16.69
CA ALA A 31 1.98 -13.77 16.23
C ALA A 31 0.86 -12.86 16.74
N HIS A 32 0.89 -12.49 18.03
CA HIS A 32 -0.14 -11.63 18.60
C HIS A 32 -0.09 -10.20 18.04
N GLY A 33 1.11 -9.64 17.87
CA GLY A 33 1.30 -8.34 17.24
C GLY A 33 0.84 -8.34 15.78
N ARG A 34 1.14 -9.40 15.03
CA ARG A 34 0.69 -9.55 13.65
C ARG A 34 -0.83 -9.62 13.56
N ALA A 35 -1.49 -10.43 14.40
CA ALA A 35 -2.95 -10.52 14.44
C ALA A 35 -3.61 -9.17 14.79
N ALA A 36 -3.02 -8.40 15.72
CA ALA A 36 -3.51 -7.06 16.05
C ALA A 36 -3.39 -6.08 14.87
N LEU A 37 -2.29 -6.14 14.12
CA LEU A 37 -2.09 -5.33 12.92
C LEU A 37 -3.06 -5.72 11.79
N GLU A 38 -3.29 -7.02 11.59
CA GLU A 38 -4.24 -7.51 10.58
C GLU A 38 -5.66 -7.07 10.91
N ALA A 39 -6.09 -7.15 12.17
CA ALA A 39 -7.40 -6.67 12.61
C ALA A 39 -7.56 -5.15 12.37
N ALA A 40 -6.51 -4.36 12.64
CA ALA A 40 -6.55 -2.90 12.47
C ALA A 40 -6.49 -2.44 10.99
N LEU A 41 -5.78 -3.19 10.13
CA LEU A 41 -5.48 -2.79 8.75
C LEU A 41 -6.31 -3.54 7.69
N GLY A 42 -7.28 -4.35 8.11
CA GLY A 42 -8.18 -5.05 7.20
C GLY A 42 -7.58 -6.31 6.57
N GLY A 43 -6.69 -7.00 7.28
CA GLY A 43 -6.08 -8.27 6.90
C GLY A 43 -4.61 -8.19 6.51
N ALA A 44 -4.05 -9.34 6.12
CA ALA A 44 -2.63 -9.51 5.82
C ALA A 44 -2.13 -8.57 4.71
N GLU A 45 -2.93 -8.33 3.66
CA GLU A 45 -2.56 -7.39 2.59
C GLU A 45 -2.44 -5.95 3.09
N GLY A 46 -3.30 -5.53 4.02
CA GLY A 46 -3.23 -4.20 4.63
C GLY A 46 -1.95 -4.01 5.44
N VAL A 47 -1.54 -5.05 6.18
CA VAL A 47 -0.27 -5.08 6.93
C VAL A 47 0.93 -5.00 5.99
N GLU A 48 0.98 -5.83 4.95
CA GLU A 48 2.10 -5.83 3.99
C GLU A 48 2.20 -4.48 3.25
N LYS A 49 1.07 -3.87 2.87
CA LYS A 49 1.04 -2.54 2.25
C LYS A 49 1.54 -1.44 3.19
N ALA A 50 1.21 -1.52 4.49
CA ALA A 50 1.69 -0.57 5.49
C ALA A 50 3.20 -0.72 5.74
N LEU A 51 3.71 -1.97 5.73
CA LEU A 51 5.13 -2.25 5.95
C LEU A 51 6.01 -1.95 4.73
N ARG A 52 5.55 -2.30 3.52
CA ARG A 52 6.35 -2.20 2.28
C ARG A 52 6.05 -0.98 1.43
N GLY A 53 5.01 -0.22 1.76
CA GLY A 53 4.50 0.86 0.92
C GLY A 53 3.73 0.34 -0.30
N ARG A 54 3.37 1.24 -1.22
CA ARG A 54 2.63 0.86 -2.45
C ARG A 54 3.51 -0.07 -3.30
N PRO A 55 3.01 -1.23 -3.75
CA PRO A 55 3.78 -2.16 -4.58
C PRO A 55 4.33 -1.47 -5.84
N SER A 56 5.60 -1.71 -6.14
CA SER A 56 6.20 -1.30 -7.41
C SER A 56 5.72 -2.22 -8.52
N LEU A 57 5.33 -1.67 -9.67
CA LEU A 57 4.78 -2.43 -10.81
C LEU A 57 5.88 -3.11 -11.67
N ALA A 58 7.05 -3.38 -11.09
CA ALA A 58 8.14 -4.04 -11.79
C ALA A 58 7.91 -5.56 -11.83
N SER A 59 7.99 -6.15 -13.02
CA SER A 59 7.90 -7.60 -13.26
C SER A 59 9.18 -8.38 -12.86
N GLU A 60 10.25 -7.68 -12.51
CA GLU A 60 11.55 -8.24 -12.13
C GLU A 60 12.00 -7.68 -10.77
N GLN A 61 12.91 -8.39 -10.09
CA GLN A 61 13.56 -7.93 -8.85
C GLN A 61 14.39 -6.66 -9.13
N LYS A 62 13.73 -5.51 -9.14
CA LYS A 62 14.39 -4.21 -9.25
C LYS A 62 14.86 -3.75 -7.88
N ALA A 63 15.99 -3.05 -7.88
CA ALA A 63 16.65 -2.58 -6.67
C ALA A 63 15.69 -1.78 -5.76
N ARG A 64 15.93 -1.85 -4.45
CA ARG A 64 15.18 -1.07 -3.45
C ARG A 64 15.22 0.41 -3.83
N GLY A 65 14.04 1.03 -3.94
CA GLY A 65 13.89 2.42 -4.41
C GLY A 65 13.54 2.58 -5.88
N TYR A 66 13.39 1.49 -6.64
CA TYR A 66 12.95 1.56 -8.03
C TYR A 66 11.54 2.16 -8.17
N GLN A 67 11.46 3.27 -8.89
CA GLN A 67 10.19 3.89 -9.27
C GLN A 67 9.79 3.42 -10.66
N SER A 68 8.51 3.03 -10.81
CA SER A 68 7.95 2.73 -12.13
C SER A 68 8.06 3.96 -13.05
N PRO A 69 8.37 3.77 -14.36
CA PRO A 69 8.41 4.86 -15.32
C PRO A 69 7.08 5.62 -15.34
N LYS A 70 7.15 6.94 -15.38
CA LYS A 70 5.98 7.83 -15.45
C LYS A 70 5.96 8.49 -16.82
N ARG A 71 4.77 8.56 -17.43
CA ARG A 71 4.53 9.29 -18.69
C ARG A 71 3.32 10.19 -18.50
N THR A 72 3.40 11.39 -19.04
CA THR A 72 2.30 12.38 -19.06
C THR A 72 1.98 12.69 -20.50
N PHE A 73 0.70 12.62 -20.85
CA PHE A 73 0.19 12.94 -22.18
C PHE A 73 -1.08 13.79 -22.03
N ARG A 74 -1.38 14.59 -23.06
CA ARG A 74 -2.63 15.35 -23.12
C ARG A 74 -3.70 14.50 -23.77
N LEU A 75 -4.91 14.54 -23.22
CA LEU A 75 -6.10 13.92 -23.79
C LEU A 75 -6.99 15.02 -24.39
N THR A 76 -7.81 14.66 -25.37
CA THR A 76 -8.96 15.49 -25.73
C THR A 76 -9.97 15.49 -24.59
N GLU A 77 -10.77 16.54 -24.49
CA GLU A 77 -11.80 16.67 -23.44
C GLU A 77 -12.79 15.48 -23.46
N GLU A 78 -13.20 15.05 -24.66
CA GLU A 78 -14.07 13.90 -24.84
C GLU A 78 -13.45 12.61 -24.27
N LEU A 79 -12.17 12.35 -24.56
CA LEU A 79 -11.50 11.13 -24.11
C LEU A 79 -11.26 11.13 -22.59
N ASP A 80 -10.99 12.30 -22.00
CA ASP A 80 -10.90 12.46 -20.55
C ASP A 80 -12.26 12.18 -19.88
N HIS A 81 -13.35 12.69 -20.45
CA HIS A 81 -14.69 12.45 -19.93
C HIS A 81 -15.10 10.97 -20.01
N GLN A 82 -14.79 10.30 -21.11
CA GLN A 82 -15.01 8.86 -21.27
C GLN A 82 -14.22 8.06 -20.23
N LEU A 83 -12.94 8.41 -20.02
CA LEU A 83 -12.09 7.75 -19.03
C LEU A 83 -12.62 7.94 -17.60
N ALA A 84 -13.01 9.17 -17.23
CA ALA A 84 -13.57 9.47 -15.92
C ALA A 84 -14.87 8.70 -15.66
N THR A 85 -15.74 8.64 -16.67
CA THR A 85 -17.01 7.90 -16.59
C THR A 85 -16.77 6.40 -16.42
N PHE A 86 -15.86 5.82 -17.20
CA PHE A 86 -15.50 4.41 -17.11
C PHE A 86 -14.90 4.05 -15.76
N VAL A 87 -13.93 4.84 -15.28
CA VAL A 87 -13.28 4.65 -13.97
C VAL A 87 -14.29 4.67 -12.83
N LYS A 88 -15.24 5.62 -12.88
CA LYS A 88 -16.31 5.72 -11.88
C LYS A 88 -17.24 4.51 -11.89
N ALA A 89 -17.63 4.05 -13.07
CA ALA A 89 -18.52 2.89 -13.22
C ALA A 89 -17.83 1.57 -12.82
N ALA A 90 -16.58 1.39 -13.23
CA ALA A 90 -15.80 0.18 -12.97
C ALA A 90 -15.22 0.12 -11.54
N GLN A 91 -15.22 1.24 -10.80
CA GLN A 91 -14.55 1.38 -9.50
C GLN A 91 -13.06 0.98 -9.53
N ARG A 92 -12.40 1.19 -10.66
CA ARG A 92 -10.98 0.86 -10.88
C ARG A 92 -10.16 2.14 -10.93
N PRO A 93 -8.92 2.16 -10.40
CA PRO A 93 -8.09 3.37 -10.49
C PRO A 93 -7.72 3.64 -11.96
N GLN A 94 -7.74 4.91 -12.34
CA GLN A 94 -7.42 5.37 -13.71
C GLN A 94 -6.10 4.81 -14.24
N SER A 95 -5.09 4.67 -13.38
CA SER A 95 -3.79 4.10 -13.75
C SER A 95 -3.85 2.64 -14.19
N ASP A 96 -4.78 1.84 -13.66
CA ASP A 96 -4.94 0.45 -14.07
C ASP A 96 -5.63 0.39 -15.42
N VAL A 97 -6.70 1.16 -15.60
CA VAL A 97 -7.43 1.26 -16.87
C VAL A 97 -6.50 1.69 -18.01
N MET A 98 -5.66 2.71 -17.78
CA MET A 98 -4.71 3.18 -18.79
C MET A 98 -3.62 2.15 -19.10
N ARG A 99 -3.19 1.34 -18.13
CA ARG A 99 -2.23 0.26 -18.37
C ARG A 99 -2.85 -0.83 -19.25
N ASP A 100 -4.06 -1.26 -18.92
CA ASP A 100 -4.78 -2.28 -19.69
C ASP A 100 -5.02 -1.82 -21.13
N ALA A 101 -5.50 -0.59 -21.31
CA ALA A 101 -5.76 -0.03 -22.64
C ALA A 101 -4.49 0.03 -23.52
N LEU A 102 -3.34 0.39 -22.91
CA LEU A 102 -2.05 0.40 -23.62
C LEU A 102 -1.59 -1.02 -23.97
N SER A 103 -1.70 -1.98 -23.04
CA SER A 103 -1.37 -3.38 -23.31
C SER A 103 -2.22 -3.94 -24.44
N GLU A 104 -3.55 -3.75 -24.38
CA GLU A 104 -4.49 -4.20 -25.42
C GLU A 104 -4.18 -3.56 -26.79
N TYR A 105 -3.85 -2.27 -26.81
CA TYR A 105 -3.44 -1.60 -28.05
C TYR A 105 -2.16 -2.21 -28.64
N PHE A 106 -1.14 -2.45 -27.81
CA PHE A 106 0.10 -3.06 -28.31
C PHE A 106 -0.10 -4.52 -28.73
N GLU A 107 -0.87 -5.32 -28.00
CA GLU A 107 -1.20 -6.70 -28.40
C GLU A 107 -1.91 -6.75 -29.76
N ARG A 108 -2.79 -5.78 -30.03
CA ARG A 108 -3.54 -5.72 -31.30
C ARG A 108 -2.74 -5.19 -32.48
N HIS A 109 -1.74 -4.35 -32.23
CA HIS A 109 -1.08 -3.57 -33.30
C HIS A 109 0.42 -3.82 -33.43
N ALA A 110 1.05 -4.49 -32.47
CA ALA A 110 2.46 -4.86 -32.50
C ALA A 110 2.69 -6.37 -32.71
N GLY A 111 1.62 -7.13 -32.97
CA GLY A 111 1.65 -8.54 -33.36
C GLY A 111 1.76 -8.74 -34.86
#